data_AF-A0A9E6V1K5-F1
#
_entry.id   AF-A0A9E6V1K5-F1
#
_cell.length_a   1.000
_cell.length_b   1.000
_cell.length_c   1.000
_cell.angle_alpha   90.00
_cell.angle_beta   90.00
_cell.angle_gamma   90.00
#
_symmetry.space_group_name_H-M   'P 1'
#
loop_
_entity.id
_entity.type
_entity.pdbx_description
1 polymer ?
#
loop_
_entity_poly.entity_id
_entity_poly.type
_entity_poly.pdbx_seq_one_letter_code
_entity_poly.pdbx_strand_id
1 'polypeptide(L)'
;MDSNLQTELSTILSQYQNSFINKVYADENNESDILMNVFSLTAETKRENRQYWGRELGMCWQLIVTKICQYTCTNFHPALKVDGDEPCDLIVGKYAIDTKYRIGSGDSGTLKKFREYGNLLTTMGYTPILLILRNDNLPAAINACKSGNWQVLTGQESMDFIHQISGIDVKSFLESNAGKYQVN
;
A
#
# COMPACT_ATOMS: atom_id res chain seq x y z
N MET A 1 10.59 -34.00 -33.88
CA MET A 1 10.57 -33.58 -32.46
C MET A 1 9.76 -34.63 -31.72
N ASP A 2 10.21 -35.07 -30.54
CA ASP A 2 9.48 -36.06 -29.74
C ASP A 2 8.04 -35.57 -29.51
N SER A 3 7.05 -36.39 -29.84
CA SER A 3 5.63 -36.03 -29.74
C SER A 3 5.23 -35.70 -28.29
N ASN A 4 5.86 -36.34 -27.30
CA ASN A 4 5.61 -36.04 -25.89
C ASN A 4 6.15 -34.66 -25.52
N LEU A 5 7.36 -34.32 -25.98
CA LEU A 5 7.94 -32.99 -25.74
C LEU A 5 7.07 -31.88 -26.37
N GLN A 6 6.53 -32.13 -27.56
CA GLN A 6 5.64 -31.16 -28.21
C GLN A 6 4.35 -30.95 -27.41
N THR A 7 3.74 -32.01 -26.88
CA THR A 7 2.54 -31.92 -26.03
C THR A 7 2.82 -31.19 -24.71
N GLU A 8 3.96 -31.46 -24.06
CA GLU A 8 4.35 -30.77 -22.82
C GLU A 8 4.55 -29.27 -23.05
N LEU A 9 5.28 -28.89 -24.11
CA LEU A 9 5.49 -27.49 -24.47
C LEU A 9 4.18 -26.79 -24.82
N SER A 10 3.29 -27.42 -25.59
CA SER A 10 1.96 -26.87 -25.88
C SER A 10 1.13 -26.69 -24.61
N THR A 11 1.21 -27.61 -23.65
CA THR A 11 0.50 -27.49 -22.36
C THR A 11 0.98 -26.27 -21.56
N ILE A 12 2.30 -26.07 -21.49
CA ILE A 12 2.89 -24.89 -20.84
C ILE A 12 2.40 -23.61 -21.53
N LEU A 13 2.48 -23.54 -22.85
CA LEU A 13 2.06 -22.36 -23.61
C LEU A 13 0.56 -22.07 -23.44
N SER A 14 -0.31 -23.08 -23.42
CA SER A 14 -1.74 -22.90 -23.15
C SER A 14 -2.03 -22.44 -21.72
N GLN A 15 -1.27 -22.91 -20.73
CA GLN A 15 -1.38 -22.42 -19.35
C GLN A 15 -1.00 -20.94 -19.26
N TYR A 16 0.09 -20.53 -19.91
CA TYR A 16 0.49 -19.12 -19.96
C TYR A 16 -0.48 -18.27 -20.79
N GLN A 17 -1.00 -18.78 -21.91
CA GLN A 17 -2.05 -18.11 -22.69
C GLN A 17 -3.28 -17.81 -21.82
N ASN A 18 -3.76 -18.81 -21.08
CA ASN A 18 -4.87 -18.64 -20.14
C ASN A 18 -4.52 -17.66 -19.02
N SER A 19 -3.30 -17.71 -18.50
CA SER A 19 -2.83 -16.74 -17.51
C SER A 19 -2.78 -15.31 -18.07
N PHE A 20 -2.41 -15.13 -19.34
CA PHE A 20 -2.37 -13.82 -19.99
C PHE A 20 -3.78 -13.29 -20.28
N ILE A 21 -4.66 -14.13 -20.83
CA ILE A 21 -6.08 -13.84 -21.02
C ILE A 21 -6.70 -13.41 -19.68
N ASN A 22 -6.57 -14.22 -18.63
CA ASN A 22 -7.12 -13.89 -17.31
C ASN A 22 -6.51 -12.62 -16.71
N LYS A 23 -5.27 -12.28 -17.04
CA LYS A 23 -4.62 -11.05 -16.59
C LYS A 23 -5.08 -9.80 -17.38
N VAL A 24 -5.49 -9.98 -18.63
CA VAL A 24 -6.07 -8.92 -19.48
C VAL A 24 -7.54 -8.67 -19.13
N TYR A 25 -8.29 -9.72 -18.74
CA TYR A 25 -9.71 -9.65 -18.39
C TYR A 25 -10.02 -9.50 -16.89
N ALA A 26 -9.03 -9.63 -16.00
CA ALA A 26 -9.18 -9.17 -14.61
C ALA A 26 -9.27 -7.65 -14.65
N ASP A 27 -10.49 -7.12 -14.61
CA ASP A 27 -10.87 -5.70 -14.67
C ASP A 27 -9.68 -4.78 -14.40
N GLU A 28 -9.16 -4.16 -15.46
CA GLU A 28 -8.18 -3.10 -15.28
C GLU A 28 -8.80 -2.07 -14.34
N ASN A 29 -8.19 -1.86 -13.17
CA ASN A 29 -8.77 -1.00 -12.14
C ASN A 29 -8.87 0.44 -12.68
N ASN A 30 -10.07 0.78 -13.15
CA ASN A 30 -10.48 2.09 -13.65
C ASN A 30 -11.00 2.98 -12.51
N GLU A 31 -10.92 2.52 -11.26
CA GLU A 31 -11.42 3.25 -10.11
C GLU A 31 -10.44 4.36 -9.71
N SER A 32 -10.95 5.58 -9.74
CA SER A 32 -10.32 6.71 -9.09
C SER A 32 -10.37 6.54 -7.58
N ASP A 33 -9.36 7.04 -6.88
CA ASP A 33 -9.35 7.14 -5.42
C ASP A 33 -9.24 8.59 -4.95
N ILE A 34 -9.36 8.77 -3.63
CA ILE A 34 -9.42 10.07 -2.99
C ILE A 34 -8.17 10.93 -3.25
N LEU A 35 -6.97 10.35 -3.36
CA LEU A 35 -5.77 11.12 -3.72
C LEU A 35 -5.73 11.44 -5.21
N MET A 36 -6.12 10.50 -6.08
CA MET A 36 -6.25 10.78 -7.51
C MET A 36 -7.21 11.95 -7.76
N ASN A 37 -8.32 12.02 -7.02
CA ASN A 37 -9.30 13.10 -7.13
C ASN A 37 -8.72 14.47 -6.74
N VAL A 38 -7.84 14.56 -5.73
CA VAL A 38 -7.14 15.81 -5.35
C VAL A 38 -6.37 16.41 -6.53
N PHE A 39 -5.72 15.54 -7.31
CA PHE A 39 -4.85 15.93 -8.42
C PHE A 39 -5.53 15.90 -9.80
N SER A 40 -6.82 15.58 -9.86
CA SER A 40 -7.54 15.30 -11.13
C SER A 40 -6.86 14.24 -12.00
N LEU A 41 -6.19 13.27 -11.38
CA LEU A 41 -5.53 12.17 -12.10
C LEU A 41 -6.57 11.15 -12.52
N THR A 42 -6.62 10.86 -13.83
CA THR A 42 -7.48 9.81 -14.36
C THR A 42 -6.82 8.43 -14.23
N ALA A 43 -7.63 7.37 -14.27
CA ALA A 43 -7.11 6.01 -14.35
C ALA A 43 -6.28 5.78 -15.62
N GLU A 44 -6.57 6.49 -16.71
CA GLU A 44 -5.79 6.46 -17.95
C GLU A 44 -4.38 7.04 -17.76
N THR A 45 -4.27 8.26 -17.24
CA THR A 45 -3.00 8.91 -16.91
C THR A 45 -2.17 8.05 -15.94
N LYS A 46 -2.83 7.43 -14.95
CA LYS A 46 -2.17 6.50 -14.04
C LYS A 46 -1.66 5.25 -14.77
N ARG A 47 -2.38 4.74 -15.76
CA ARG A 47 -2.00 3.54 -16.52
C ARG A 47 -0.79 3.77 -17.41
N GLU A 48 -0.62 4.97 -17.96
CA GLU A 48 0.56 5.33 -18.77
C GLU A 48 1.87 5.12 -18.02
N ASN A 49 1.88 5.39 -16.70
CA ASN A 49 3.03 5.15 -15.86
C ASN A 49 2.64 4.64 -14.46
N ARG A 50 2.09 3.43 -14.40
CA ARG A 50 1.55 2.81 -13.16
C ARG A 50 2.55 2.81 -12.01
N GLN A 51 3.83 2.55 -12.31
CA GLN A 51 4.87 2.46 -11.29
C GLN A 51 5.23 3.83 -10.73
N TYR A 52 5.38 4.84 -11.58
CA TYR A 52 5.63 6.21 -11.14
C TYR A 52 4.50 6.74 -10.28
N TRP A 53 3.26 6.72 -10.80
CA TRP A 53 2.11 7.24 -10.07
C TRP A 53 1.85 6.47 -8.77
N GLY A 54 2.07 5.15 -8.76
CA GLY A 54 2.00 4.37 -7.53
C GLY A 54 3.03 4.80 -6.47
N ARG A 55 4.24 5.20 -6.88
CA ARG A 55 5.28 5.72 -5.98
C ARG A 55 4.96 7.12 -5.47
N GLU A 56 4.57 8.03 -6.36
CA GLU A 56 4.25 9.42 -6.00
C GLU A 56 3.03 9.50 -5.07
N LEU A 57 1.95 8.77 -5.40
CA LEU A 57 0.76 8.72 -4.54
C LEU A 57 1.06 8.00 -3.21
N GLY A 58 1.97 7.03 -3.22
CA GLY A 58 2.53 6.40 -2.02
C GLY A 58 3.25 7.38 -1.10
N MET A 59 4.19 8.14 -1.65
CA MET A 59 4.94 9.15 -0.92
C MET A 59 4.03 10.28 -0.42
N CYS A 60 3.09 10.73 -1.26
CA CYS A 60 2.09 11.72 -0.87
C CYS A 60 1.27 11.25 0.35
N TRP A 61 0.79 10.00 0.31
CA TRP A 61 0.06 9.41 1.44
C TRP A 61 0.91 9.36 2.71
N GLN A 62 2.14 8.86 2.62
CA GLN A 62 3.09 8.81 3.75
C GLN A 62 3.33 10.19 4.36
N LEU A 63 3.56 11.21 3.52
CA LEU A 63 3.83 12.58 3.98
C LEU A 63 2.61 13.17 4.68
N ILE A 64 1.41 12.97 4.16
CA ILE A 64 0.16 13.46 4.79
C ILE A 64 0.01 12.85 6.18
N VAL A 65 0.08 11.52 6.30
CA VAL A 65 -0.06 10.82 7.58
C VAL A 65 1.00 11.27 8.58
N THR A 66 2.26 11.33 8.13
CA THR A 66 3.38 11.75 8.96
C THR A 66 3.21 13.17 9.46
N LYS A 67 2.80 14.11 8.60
CA LYS A 67 2.62 15.52 8.97
C LYS A 67 1.43 15.74 9.90
N ILE A 68 0.33 15.04 9.68
CA ILE A 68 -0.81 15.06 10.60
C ILE A 68 -0.36 14.63 11.99
N CYS A 69 0.29 13.46 12.10
CA CYS A 69 0.72 12.93 13.39
C CYS A 69 1.79 13.81 14.04
N GLN A 70 2.77 14.30 13.27
CA GLN A 70 3.81 15.21 13.77
C GLN A 70 3.23 16.49 14.39
N TYR A 71 2.15 17.02 13.81
CA TYR A 71 1.57 18.29 14.27
C TYR A 71 0.60 18.12 15.45
N THR A 72 -0.08 16.98 15.53
CA THR A 72 -1.22 16.79 16.45
C THR A 72 -0.93 15.84 17.61
N CYS A 73 -0.03 14.89 17.43
CA CYS A 73 0.23 13.85 18.43
C CYS A 73 1.43 14.24 19.31
N THR A 74 1.22 14.42 20.60
CA THR A 74 2.28 14.79 21.57
C THR A 74 3.33 13.70 21.76
N ASN A 75 3.01 12.46 21.41
CA ASN A 75 3.84 11.26 21.50
C ASN A 75 4.32 10.78 20.12
N PHE A 76 4.44 11.70 19.16
CA PHE A 76 5.00 11.44 17.84
C PHE A 76 6.52 11.23 17.91
N HIS A 77 7.00 10.23 17.17
CA HIS A 77 8.40 10.09 16.81
C HIS A 77 8.52 9.79 15.30
N PRO A 78 9.59 10.27 14.65
CA PRO A 78 9.87 9.95 13.25
C PRO A 78 10.15 8.44 13.07
N ALA A 79 10.40 8.03 11.82
CA ALA A 79 10.79 6.67 11.47
C ALA A 79 11.84 6.10 12.43
N LEU A 80 11.57 4.88 12.92
CA LEU A 80 12.51 4.12 13.72
C LEU A 80 13.67 3.67 12.83
N LYS A 81 14.90 3.73 13.33
CA LYS A 81 16.09 3.22 12.62
C LYS A 81 16.68 2.05 13.38
N VAL A 82 16.77 0.89 12.74
CA VAL A 82 17.37 -0.33 13.29
C VAL A 82 18.36 -0.88 12.27
N ASP A 83 19.64 -0.92 12.63
CA ASP A 83 20.72 -1.48 11.79
C ASP A 83 20.77 -0.93 10.35
N GLY A 84 20.37 0.33 10.17
CA GLY A 84 20.35 1.01 8.87
C GLY A 84 19.06 0.85 8.07
N ASP A 85 18.11 0.04 8.55
CA ASP A 85 16.76 -0.09 8.01
C ASP A 85 15.74 0.78 8.78
N GLU A 86 14.65 1.13 8.10
CA GLU A 86 13.50 1.83 8.66
C GLU A 86 12.28 0.88 8.66
N PRO A 87 12.00 0.15 9.76
CA PRO A 87 10.93 -0.83 9.79
C PRO A 87 9.50 -0.24 9.77
N CYS A 88 9.37 1.08 9.99
CA CYS A 88 8.11 1.82 9.92
C CYS A 88 8.38 3.29 9.62
N ASP A 89 7.38 3.97 9.02
CA ASP A 89 7.46 5.38 8.62
C ASP A 89 7.42 6.36 9.81
N LEU A 90 6.69 6.00 10.88
CA LEU A 90 6.54 6.83 12.08
C LEU A 90 6.10 6.02 13.30
N ILE A 91 6.23 6.61 14.49
CA ILE A 91 5.70 6.08 15.74
C ILE A 91 4.76 7.11 16.39
N VAL A 92 3.64 6.64 16.93
CA VAL A 92 2.72 7.43 17.77
C VAL A 92 2.41 6.63 19.04
N GLY A 93 3.06 7.00 20.15
CA GLY A 93 2.98 6.24 21.39
C GLY A 93 3.45 4.80 21.21
N LYS A 94 2.52 3.83 21.32
CA LYS A 94 2.82 2.40 21.12
C LYS A 94 2.66 1.93 19.67
N TYR A 95 2.10 2.76 18.78
CA TYR A 95 1.86 2.36 17.39
C TYR A 95 3.10 2.61 16.55
N ALA A 96 3.64 1.58 15.93
CA ALA A 96 4.64 1.69 14.88
C ALA A 96 3.92 1.58 13.54
N ILE A 97 3.90 2.66 12.77
CA ILE A 97 3.02 2.85 11.63
C ILE A 97 3.83 2.85 10.34
N ASP A 98 3.44 1.99 9.41
CA ASP A 98 3.91 2.01 8.01
C ASP A 98 2.72 2.34 7.11
N THR A 99 2.97 3.09 6.05
CA THR A 99 1.94 3.55 5.12
C THR A 99 2.15 2.96 3.74
N LYS A 100 1.05 2.66 3.05
CA LYS A 100 1.08 2.23 1.66
C LYS A 100 -0.09 2.83 0.90
N TYR A 101 0.15 3.17 -0.36
CA TYR A 101 -0.94 3.53 -1.25
C TYR A 101 -1.77 2.29 -1.64
N ARG A 102 -1.08 1.18 -1.93
CA ARG A 102 -1.64 -0.14 -2.24
C ARG A 102 -0.56 -1.20 -2.01
N ILE A 103 -0.94 -2.43 -1.67
CA ILE A 103 -0.03 -3.58 -1.66
C ILE A 103 -0.40 -4.61 -2.74
N GLY A 104 0.58 -4.90 -3.60
CA GLY A 104 0.52 -5.92 -4.65
C GLY A 104 1.26 -7.20 -4.24
N SER A 105 1.60 -8.06 -5.20
CA SER A 105 2.26 -9.35 -4.93
C SER A 105 3.65 -9.20 -4.32
N GLY A 106 4.22 -7.99 -4.35
CA GLY A 106 5.62 -7.74 -4.03
C GLY A 106 6.55 -8.56 -4.92
N ASP A 107 7.85 -8.31 -4.82
CA ASP A 107 8.78 -9.43 -4.94
C ASP A 107 8.77 -10.21 -3.61
N SER A 108 9.25 -11.46 -3.63
CA SER A 108 9.31 -12.29 -2.43
C SER A 108 10.14 -11.64 -1.31
N GLY A 109 11.11 -10.79 -1.66
CA GLY A 109 11.93 -10.02 -0.74
C GLY A 109 11.15 -8.98 0.05
N THR A 110 10.27 -8.21 -0.60
CA THR A 110 9.48 -7.17 0.06
C THR A 110 8.51 -7.74 1.09
N LEU A 111 7.76 -8.79 0.74
CA LEU A 111 6.82 -9.41 1.69
C LEU A 111 7.53 -10.12 2.86
N LYS A 112 8.72 -10.68 2.60
CA LYS A 112 9.57 -11.23 3.64
C LYS A 112 10.02 -10.14 4.62
N LYS A 113 10.49 -9.00 4.12
CA LYS A 113 10.87 -7.85 4.94
C LYS A 113 9.71 -7.34 5.79
N PHE A 114 8.50 -7.23 5.24
CA PHE A 114 7.32 -6.84 6.04
C PHE A 114 7.09 -7.80 7.20
N ARG A 115 7.20 -9.12 6.97
CA ARG A 115 7.05 -10.09 8.05
C ARG A 115 8.12 -9.91 9.14
N GLU A 116 9.36 -9.72 8.73
CA GLU A 116 10.49 -9.51 9.64
C GLU A 116 10.32 -8.23 10.46
N TYR A 117 9.95 -7.12 9.83
CA TYR A 117 9.75 -5.84 10.50
C TYR A 117 8.59 -5.85 11.48
N GLY A 118 7.45 -6.44 11.12
CA GLY A 118 6.32 -6.51 12.05
C GLY A 118 6.63 -7.35 13.29
N ASN A 119 7.38 -8.45 13.12
CA ASN A 119 7.90 -9.24 14.25
C ASN A 119 8.88 -8.44 15.11
N LEU A 120 9.85 -7.77 14.49
CA LEU A 120 10.83 -6.93 15.18
C LEU A 120 10.14 -5.84 16.03
N LEU A 121 9.24 -5.08 15.42
CA LEU A 121 8.48 -4.02 16.08
C LEU A 121 7.68 -4.56 17.28
N THR A 122 7.06 -5.75 17.12
CA THR A 122 6.35 -6.41 18.21
C THR A 122 7.29 -6.81 19.35
N THR A 123 8.47 -7.36 19.05
CA THR A 123 9.50 -7.69 20.05
C THR A 123 10.00 -6.44 20.79
N MET A 124 10.04 -5.30 20.12
CA MET A 124 10.38 -4.00 20.72
C MET A 124 9.23 -3.40 21.56
N GLY A 125 8.08 -4.06 21.64
CA GLY A 125 6.92 -3.62 22.44
C GLY A 125 5.95 -2.68 21.71
N TYR A 126 6.11 -2.49 20.40
CA TYR A 126 5.19 -1.71 19.59
C TYR A 126 4.03 -2.57 19.06
N THR A 127 2.94 -1.90 18.69
CA THR A 127 1.84 -2.47 17.90
C THR A 127 2.06 -2.07 16.43
N PRO A 128 2.42 -2.99 15.52
CA PRO A 128 2.66 -2.68 14.11
C PRO A 128 1.33 -2.41 13.39
N ILE A 129 1.17 -1.23 12.81
CA ILE A 129 -0.02 -0.81 12.06
C ILE A 129 0.38 -0.52 10.60
N LEU A 130 -0.28 -1.19 9.65
CA LEU A 130 -0.10 -0.93 8.23
C LEU A 130 -1.32 -0.18 7.68
N LEU A 131 -1.13 1.09 7.34
CA LEU A 131 -2.17 1.99 6.85
C LEU A 131 -2.17 2.03 5.32
N ILE A 132 -3.15 1.38 4.70
CA ILE A 132 -3.27 1.29 3.24
C ILE A 132 -4.41 2.16 2.75
N LEU A 133 -4.12 3.10 1.85
CA LEU A 133 -5.16 4.01 1.32
C LEU A 133 -6.23 3.27 0.51
N ARG A 134 -5.83 2.37 -0.39
CA ARG A 134 -6.77 1.68 -1.30
C ARG A 134 -7.26 0.34 -0.76
N ASN A 135 -8.40 -0.13 -1.26
CA ASN A 135 -8.99 -1.43 -0.92
C ASN A 135 -8.60 -2.56 -1.90
N ASP A 136 -8.11 -2.24 -3.09
CA ASP A 136 -7.83 -3.17 -4.19
C ASP A 136 -6.47 -3.89 -4.06
N ASN A 137 -6.16 -4.34 -2.84
CA ASN A 137 -4.91 -5.01 -2.49
C ASN A 137 -4.94 -6.51 -2.84
N LEU A 138 -3.78 -7.11 -3.12
CA LEU A 138 -3.73 -8.56 -3.31
C LEU A 138 -3.92 -9.30 -1.97
N PRO A 139 -4.91 -10.22 -1.86
CA PRO A 139 -5.19 -10.91 -0.59
C PRO A 139 -3.99 -11.67 -0.01
N ALA A 140 -3.17 -12.28 -0.89
CA ALA A 140 -1.96 -12.99 -0.47
C ALA A 140 -0.94 -12.07 0.22
N ALA A 141 -0.80 -10.82 -0.25
CA ALA A 141 0.10 -9.85 0.34
C ALA A 141 -0.42 -9.33 1.69
N ILE A 142 -1.72 -9.07 1.79
CA ILE A 142 -2.37 -8.74 3.07
C ILE A 142 -2.16 -9.84 4.11
N ASN A 143 -2.36 -11.10 3.72
CA ASN A 143 -2.15 -12.25 4.60
C ASN A 143 -0.68 -12.39 5.02
N ALA A 144 0.27 -12.10 4.13
CA ALA A 144 1.69 -12.09 4.46
C ALA A 144 2.01 -11.03 5.52
N CYS A 145 1.49 -9.82 5.39
CA CYS A 145 1.65 -8.77 6.42
C CYS A 145 1.01 -9.18 7.75
N LYS A 146 -0.23 -9.69 7.74
CA LYS A 146 -0.91 -10.19 8.95
C LYS A 146 -0.12 -11.32 9.64
N SER A 147 0.49 -12.22 8.87
CA SER A 147 1.36 -13.28 9.42
C SER A 147 2.63 -12.74 10.10
N GLY A 148 2.99 -11.49 9.84
CA GLY A 148 4.08 -10.77 10.50
C GLY A 148 3.62 -9.83 11.61
N ASN A 149 2.43 -10.04 12.20
CA ASN A 149 1.87 -9.22 13.28
C ASN A 149 1.45 -7.79 12.89
N TRP A 150 1.38 -7.47 11.59
CA TRP A 150 0.77 -6.20 11.18
C TRP A 150 -0.74 -6.21 11.35
N GLN A 151 -1.27 -5.22 12.05
CA GLN A 151 -2.67 -4.85 11.93
C GLN A 151 -2.83 -4.03 10.65
N VAL A 152 -3.42 -4.66 9.63
CA VAL A 152 -3.60 -4.04 8.31
C VAL A 152 -4.97 -3.37 8.26
N LEU A 153 -4.98 -2.07 8.00
CA LEU A 153 -6.17 -1.24 7.88
C LEU A 153 -6.23 -0.67 6.46
N THR A 154 -7.35 -0.85 5.76
CA THR A 154 -7.47 -0.45 4.34
C THR A 154 -8.60 0.55 4.13
N GLY A 155 -8.42 1.50 3.21
CA GLY A 155 -9.50 2.41 2.82
C GLY A 155 -10.00 3.25 4.00
N GLN A 156 -11.30 3.16 4.27
CA GLN A 156 -11.94 3.89 5.36
C GLN A 156 -11.33 3.57 6.72
N GLU A 157 -10.98 2.30 6.98
CA GLU A 157 -10.37 1.89 8.26
C GLU A 157 -9.04 2.61 8.52
N SER A 158 -8.26 2.84 7.46
CA SER A 158 -7.00 3.57 7.57
C SER A 158 -7.24 5.04 7.91
N MET A 159 -8.29 5.66 7.34
CA MET A 159 -8.65 7.05 7.59
C MET A 159 -9.26 7.23 8.98
N ASP A 160 -10.10 6.30 9.40
CA ASP A 160 -10.71 6.28 10.73
C ASP A 160 -9.65 6.16 11.83
N PHE A 161 -8.64 5.31 11.62
CA PHE A 161 -7.52 5.19 12.55
C PHE A 161 -6.72 6.47 12.68
N ILE A 162 -6.43 7.16 11.57
CA ILE A 162 -5.76 8.47 11.60
C ILE A 162 -6.59 9.46 12.41
N HIS A 163 -7.90 9.53 12.16
CA HIS A 163 -8.80 10.39 12.92
C HIS A 163 -8.80 10.04 14.41
N GLN A 164 -8.83 8.75 14.76
CA GLN A 164 -8.77 8.29 16.14
C GLN A 164 -7.51 8.74 16.87
N ILE A 165 -6.32 8.66 16.23
CA ILE A 165 -5.06 8.96 16.90
C ILE A 165 -4.69 10.45 16.88
N SER A 166 -5.17 11.20 15.89
CA SER A 166 -4.76 12.60 15.63
C SER A 166 -5.87 13.63 15.84
N GLY A 167 -7.14 13.22 15.85
CA GLY A 167 -8.28 14.12 15.81
C GLY A 167 -8.55 14.76 14.44
N ILE A 168 -7.79 14.41 13.40
CA ILE A 168 -7.95 14.96 12.04
C ILE A 168 -8.74 14.02 11.15
N ASP A 169 -9.84 14.53 10.61
CA ASP A 169 -10.59 13.89 9.54
C ASP A 169 -9.86 14.10 8.19
N VAL A 170 -8.92 13.21 7.91
CA VAL A 170 -8.13 13.23 6.66
C VAL A 170 -9.00 12.98 5.43
N LYS A 171 -10.11 12.24 5.57
CA LYS A 171 -11.02 11.97 4.47
C LYS A 171 -11.69 13.25 4.00
N SER A 172 -12.36 13.95 4.93
CA SER A 172 -13.00 15.23 4.64
C SER A 172 -12.00 16.25 4.11
N PHE A 173 -10.78 16.27 4.65
CA PHE A 173 -9.72 17.12 4.13
C PHE A 173 -9.40 16.82 2.65
N LEU A 174 -9.15 15.56 2.28
CA LEU A 174 -8.82 15.21 0.90
C LEU A 174 -10.00 15.40 -0.06
N GLU A 175 -11.22 15.02 0.35
CA GLU A 175 -12.45 15.25 -0.44
C GLU A 175 -12.69 16.73 -0.70
N SER A 176 -12.52 17.58 0.32
CA SER A 176 -12.66 19.04 0.17
C SER A 176 -11.64 19.66 -0.78
N ASN A 177 -10.54 18.95 -1.07
CA ASN A 177 -9.46 19.37 -1.95
C ASN A 177 -9.46 18.69 -3.32
N ALA A 178 -10.50 17.89 -3.61
CA ALA A 178 -10.70 17.31 -4.93
C ALA A 178 -10.64 18.37 -6.03
N GLY A 179 -9.83 18.13 -7.05
CA GLY A 179 -9.67 18.97 -8.24
C GLY A 179 -8.94 20.31 -8.03
N LYS A 180 -8.40 20.59 -6.83
CA LYS A 180 -7.71 21.85 -6.55
C LYS A 180 -6.25 21.87 -6.98
N TYR A 181 -5.63 20.71 -7.16
CA TYR A 181 -4.20 20.56 -7.45
C TYR A 181 -3.99 19.85 -8.77
N GLN A 182 -4.68 20.31 -9.82
CA GLN A 182 -4.69 19.64 -11.12
C GLN A 182 -3.26 19.47 -11.66
N VAL A 183 -2.97 18.25 -12.10
CA VAL A 183 -1.74 17.94 -12.83
C VAL A 183 -2.08 17.99 -14.32
N ASN A 184 -2.35 19.21 -14.82
CA ASN A 184 -2.47 19.62 -16.23
C ASN A 184 -2.52 21.16 -16.32
#